data_AF-A0A9D9N1F3-F1
#
_entry.id   AF-A0A9D9N1F3-F1
#
_cell.length_a   1.000
_cell.length_b   1.000
_cell.length_c   1.000
_cell.angle_alpha   90.00
_cell.angle_beta   90.00
_cell.angle_gamma   90.00
#
_symmetry.space_group_name_H-M   'P 1'
#
loop_
_entity.id
_entity.type
_entity.pdbx_description
1 polymer ?
#
loop_
_entity_poly.entity_id
_entity_poly.type
_entity_poly.pdbx_seq_one_letter_code
_entity_poly.pdbx_strand_id
1 'polypeptide(L)'
;MNQDKVKEILLSLRDTSLEFSVTFTGKESKKVNGLYKPDTKEILIHNKNFKNDNQLVYTAIHEYAHHLECEKNGGKSSGGRCHTNSFWACFHSLLEEAEKKGIYTIGYKEFPELEALTEKIRNDYLKKNGVLMKEFGALLMEARELCLKYNVRYEDYIDRVLQLPRNSAKAAARVSAVNVTPDVGYENMKILAAIKDPEKRKNAEECFTKEGKSPDEVKAVFKPLPKEDPLSRMLKEKKRIENTIAKLKNRLEEIENTLSRETSN
;
A
#
# COMPACT_ATOMS: atom_id res chain seq x y z
N MET A 1 7.18 26.95 -9.76
CA MET A 1 6.75 26.08 -10.90
C MET A 1 5.33 26.40 -11.42
N ASN A 2 5.02 26.14 -12.70
CA ASN A 2 3.68 26.32 -13.31
C ASN A 2 3.09 24.98 -13.84
N GLN A 3 1.83 24.97 -14.27
CA GLN A 3 1.12 23.75 -14.67
C GLN A 3 1.71 23.05 -15.92
N ASP A 4 2.16 23.81 -16.91
CA ASP A 4 2.76 23.26 -18.14
C ASP A 4 4.07 22.55 -17.80
N LYS A 5 4.88 23.17 -16.93
CA LYS A 5 6.12 22.56 -16.46
C LYS A 5 5.87 21.28 -15.67
N VAL A 6 4.81 21.22 -14.87
CA VAL A 6 4.41 19.99 -14.17
C VAL A 6 4.04 18.91 -15.17
N LYS A 7 3.23 19.21 -16.20
CA LYS A 7 2.86 18.22 -17.23
C LYS A 7 4.10 17.70 -17.96
N GLU A 8 5.04 18.57 -18.34
CA GLU A 8 6.34 18.17 -18.90
C GLU A 8 7.11 17.23 -17.98
N ILE A 9 7.19 17.55 -16.68
CA ILE A 9 7.86 16.70 -15.70
C ILE A 9 7.20 15.31 -15.67
N LEU A 10 5.88 15.23 -15.55
CA LEU A 10 5.15 13.96 -15.46
C LEU A 10 5.38 13.08 -16.70
N LEU A 11 5.27 13.66 -17.90
CA LEU A 11 5.55 12.98 -19.16
C LEU A 11 7.03 12.58 -19.30
N SER A 12 7.94 13.38 -18.73
CA SER A 12 9.36 13.03 -18.72
C SER A 12 9.65 11.81 -17.85
N LEU A 13 8.88 11.56 -16.78
CA LEU A 13 9.03 10.38 -15.93
C LEU A 13 8.59 9.14 -16.70
N ARG A 14 7.34 9.13 -17.14
CA ARG A 14 6.76 8.00 -17.88
C ARG A 14 5.75 8.50 -18.89
N ASP A 15 5.82 7.94 -20.09
CA ASP A 15 4.87 8.26 -21.15
C ASP A 15 3.50 7.58 -20.91
N THR A 16 2.46 8.10 -21.54
CA THR A 16 1.08 7.59 -21.48
C THR A 16 0.38 7.76 -22.82
N SER A 17 -0.46 6.80 -23.18
CA SER A 17 -1.30 6.88 -24.39
C SER A 17 -2.62 7.63 -24.16
N LEU A 18 -2.99 7.88 -22.90
CA LEU A 18 -4.20 8.64 -22.57
C LEU A 18 -3.87 10.12 -22.39
N GLU A 19 -4.49 10.97 -23.21
CA GLU A 19 -4.38 12.41 -23.03
C GLU A 19 -4.95 12.83 -21.67
N PHE A 20 -4.24 13.71 -20.97
CA PHE A 20 -4.64 14.26 -19.68
C PHE A 20 -4.29 15.74 -19.56
N SER A 21 -4.94 16.44 -18.63
CA SER A 21 -4.65 17.83 -18.30
C SER A 21 -4.13 17.98 -16.87
N VAL A 22 -3.35 19.04 -16.65
CA VAL A 22 -2.92 19.48 -15.31
C VAL A 22 -3.46 20.89 -15.09
N THR A 23 -4.24 21.07 -14.04
CA THR A 23 -4.87 22.36 -13.71
C THR A 23 -4.49 22.79 -12.31
N PHE A 24 -3.87 23.97 -12.19
CA PHE A 24 -3.67 24.62 -10.90
C PHE A 24 -4.94 25.37 -10.50
N THR A 25 -5.54 24.99 -9.37
CA THR A 25 -6.83 25.55 -8.97
C THR A 25 -6.77 27.00 -8.48
N GLY A 26 -5.57 27.52 -8.19
CA GLY A 26 -5.37 28.87 -7.65
C GLY A 26 -5.87 29.02 -6.21
N LYS A 27 -6.17 27.91 -5.53
CA LYS A 27 -6.82 27.87 -4.20
C LYS A 27 -6.05 26.96 -3.25
N GLU A 28 -6.28 27.20 -1.96
CA GLU A 28 -5.95 26.26 -0.89
C GLU A 28 -7.14 25.31 -0.66
N SER A 29 -6.85 24.10 -0.20
CA SER A 29 -7.86 23.12 0.20
C SER A 29 -7.45 22.48 1.51
N LYS A 30 -8.37 22.48 2.47
CA LYS A 30 -8.17 21.85 3.78
C LYS A 30 -8.28 20.31 3.74
N LYS A 31 -8.80 19.75 2.64
CA LYS A 31 -9.11 18.32 2.54
C LYS A 31 -8.04 17.53 1.79
N VAL A 32 -7.58 18.06 0.66
CA VAL A 32 -6.65 17.35 -0.24
C VAL A 32 -5.70 18.35 -0.89
N ASN A 33 -4.51 17.88 -1.27
CA ASN A 33 -3.51 18.68 -1.99
C ASN A 33 -3.64 18.56 -3.51
N GLY A 34 -4.12 17.42 -3.99
CA GLY A 34 -4.39 17.13 -5.39
C GLY A 34 -5.58 16.18 -5.53
N LEU A 35 -6.09 16.07 -6.75
CA LEU A 35 -7.14 15.12 -7.12
C LEU A 35 -7.07 14.78 -8.60
N TYR A 36 -6.93 13.51 -8.93
CA TYR A 36 -7.17 13.00 -10.27
C TYR A 36 -8.66 12.71 -10.50
N LYS A 37 -9.21 13.20 -11.61
CA LYS A 37 -10.56 12.91 -12.10
C LYS A 37 -10.50 11.94 -13.29
N PRO A 38 -10.86 10.65 -13.10
CA PRO A 38 -10.80 9.66 -14.18
C PRO A 38 -11.69 9.98 -15.39
N ASP A 39 -12.87 10.57 -15.17
CA ASP A 39 -13.83 10.84 -16.25
C ASP A 39 -13.31 11.86 -17.25
N THR A 40 -12.68 12.93 -16.76
CA THR A 40 -12.12 14.02 -17.57
C THR A 40 -10.62 13.89 -17.81
N LYS A 41 -9.95 12.90 -17.18
CA LYS A 41 -8.49 12.72 -17.22
C LYS A 41 -7.78 14.01 -16.81
N GLU A 42 -8.25 14.61 -15.73
CA GLU A 42 -7.74 15.88 -15.23
C GLU A 42 -7.04 15.66 -13.89
N ILE A 43 -5.81 16.14 -13.78
CA ILE A 43 -5.06 16.27 -12.52
C ILE A 43 -5.29 17.69 -12.00
N LEU A 44 -6.03 17.80 -10.89
CA LEU A 44 -6.18 19.05 -10.16
C LEU A 44 -5.13 19.17 -9.07
N ILE A 45 -4.50 20.34 -8.96
CA ILE A 45 -3.54 20.65 -7.91
C ILE A 45 -3.98 21.91 -7.16
N HIS A 46 -4.12 21.82 -5.83
CA HIS A 46 -4.36 22.95 -4.95
C HIS A 46 -3.05 23.66 -4.63
N ASN A 47 -2.50 24.34 -5.65
CA ASN A 47 -1.14 24.85 -5.67
C ASN A 47 -0.79 25.83 -4.55
N LYS A 48 -1.78 26.47 -3.90
CA LYS A 48 -1.52 27.34 -2.74
C LYS A 48 -1.26 26.57 -1.43
N ASN A 49 -1.53 25.27 -1.38
CA ASN A 49 -1.22 24.44 -0.20
C ASN A 49 0.29 24.26 0.04
N PHE A 50 1.12 24.38 -1.00
CA PHE A 50 2.53 24.01 -0.93
C PHE A 50 3.42 25.19 -0.54
N LYS A 51 4.50 24.88 0.18
CA LYS A 51 5.51 25.87 0.57
C LYS A 51 6.76 25.84 -0.31
N ASN A 52 6.92 24.79 -1.11
CA ASN A 52 8.02 24.66 -2.06
C ASN A 52 7.62 23.76 -3.24
N ASP A 53 8.42 23.82 -4.30
CA ASP A 53 8.19 23.06 -5.52
C ASP A 53 8.30 21.54 -5.28
N ASN A 54 9.14 21.08 -4.34
CA ASN A 54 9.31 19.66 -4.03
C ASN A 54 8.01 18.98 -3.53
N GLN A 55 7.28 19.66 -2.64
CA GLN A 55 5.95 19.19 -2.17
C GLN A 55 4.91 19.15 -3.29
N LEU A 56 4.98 20.12 -4.21
CA LEU A 56 4.10 20.19 -5.38
C LEU A 56 4.40 19.03 -6.33
N VAL A 57 5.67 18.77 -6.65
CA VAL A 57 6.10 17.63 -7.49
C VAL A 57 5.62 16.31 -6.90
N TYR A 58 5.83 16.08 -5.60
CA TYR A 58 5.38 14.86 -4.93
C TYR A 58 3.88 14.62 -5.15
N THR A 59 3.07 15.68 -4.97
CA THR A 59 1.61 15.58 -5.17
C THR A 59 1.26 15.36 -6.64
N ALA A 60 1.94 16.05 -7.57
CA ALA A 60 1.72 15.84 -8.99
C ALA A 60 2.02 14.40 -9.42
N ILE A 61 3.13 13.82 -8.95
CA ILE A 61 3.50 12.43 -9.21
C ILE A 61 2.45 11.47 -8.61
N HIS A 62 1.87 11.79 -7.44
CA HIS A 62 0.81 11.00 -6.83
C HIS A 62 -0.44 10.94 -7.70
N GLU A 63 -0.92 12.10 -8.17
CA GLU A 63 -2.08 12.16 -9.05
C GLU A 63 -1.78 11.55 -10.42
N TYR A 64 -0.54 11.64 -10.90
CA TYR A 64 -0.11 10.99 -12.14
C TYR A 64 -0.07 9.46 -12.02
N ALA A 65 0.31 8.92 -10.86
CA ALA A 65 0.20 7.50 -10.61
C ALA A 65 -1.26 7.00 -10.69
N HIS A 66 -2.24 7.82 -10.26
CA HIS A 66 -3.67 7.49 -10.45
C HIS A 66 -4.05 7.51 -11.93
N HIS A 67 -3.50 8.45 -12.70
CA HIS A 67 -3.72 8.52 -14.14
C HIS A 67 -3.21 7.26 -14.86
N LEU A 68 -1.97 6.84 -14.59
CA LEU A 68 -1.38 5.62 -15.18
C LEU A 68 -2.12 4.35 -14.76
N GLU A 69 -2.57 4.26 -13.50
CA GLU A 69 -3.40 3.13 -13.06
C GLU A 69 -4.79 3.14 -13.73
N CYS A 70 -5.37 4.32 -14.01
CA CYS A 70 -6.59 4.43 -14.80
C CYS A 70 -6.40 3.93 -16.23
N GLU A 71 -5.30 4.32 -16.88
CA GLU A 71 -4.91 3.84 -18.21
C GLU A 71 -4.78 2.33 -18.25
N LYS A 72 -4.00 1.76 -17.32
CA LYS A 72 -3.81 0.31 -17.18
C LYS A 72 -5.13 -0.45 -16.99
N ASN A 73 -6.14 0.21 -16.43
CA ASN A 73 -7.47 -0.35 -16.24
C ASN A 73 -8.43 -0.13 -17.42
N GLY A 74 -7.96 0.40 -18.55
CA GLY A 74 -8.75 0.66 -19.75
C GLY A 74 -9.53 1.97 -19.67
N GLY A 75 -8.99 2.98 -19.00
CA GLY A 75 -9.58 4.32 -18.87
C GLY A 75 -10.78 4.40 -17.93
N LYS A 76 -10.96 3.38 -17.07
CA LYS A 76 -12.04 3.33 -16.07
C LYS A 76 -11.47 3.59 -14.69
N SER A 77 -12.24 4.33 -13.89
CA SER A 77 -11.97 4.45 -12.45
C SER A 77 -11.99 3.07 -11.82
N SER A 78 -11.01 2.77 -10.98
CA SER A 78 -11.04 1.61 -10.11
C SER A 78 -12.22 1.81 -9.14
N GLY A 79 -13.36 1.18 -9.40
CA GLY A 79 -14.62 1.33 -8.64
C GLY A 79 -14.59 0.82 -7.18
N GLY A 80 -13.41 0.86 -6.54
CA GLY A 80 -13.14 0.46 -5.17
C GLY A 80 -11.99 1.29 -4.56
N ARG A 81 -10.96 0.61 -4.05
CA ARG A 81 -9.81 1.24 -3.38
C ARG A 81 -8.81 1.80 -4.41
N CYS A 82 -8.60 3.12 -4.42
CA CYS A 82 -7.69 3.80 -5.35
C CYS A 82 -6.20 3.56 -5.02
N HIS A 83 -5.87 3.39 -3.74
CA HIS A 83 -4.50 3.14 -3.25
C HIS A 83 -4.26 1.65 -3.01
N THR A 84 -4.13 0.91 -4.12
CA THR A 84 -3.76 -0.51 -4.11
C THR A 84 -2.23 -0.69 -4.03
N ASN A 85 -1.75 -1.93 -3.85
CA ASN A 85 -0.30 -2.20 -3.93
C ASN A 85 0.27 -1.87 -5.33
N SER A 86 -0.53 -2.03 -6.41
CA SER A 86 -0.11 -1.66 -7.77
C SER A 86 0.10 -0.15 -7.87
N PHE A 87 -0.84 0.62 -7.32
CA PHE A 87 -0.72 2.07 -7.24
C PHE A 87 0.54 2.49 -6.49
N TRP A 88 0.76 1.98 -5.27
CA TRP A 88 1.92 2.37 -4.47
C TRP A 88 3.25 1.99 -5.12
N ALA A 89 3.33 0.79 -5.72
CA ALA A 89 4.51 0.40 -6.48
C ALA A 89 4.76 1.31 -7.69
N CYS A 90 3.70 1.68 -8.42
CA CYS A 90 3.80 2.65 -9.52
C CYS A 90 4.27 4.01 -9.01
N PHE A 91 3.64 4.54 -7.97
CA PHE A 91 3.97 5.83 -7.37
C PHE A 91 5.41 5.90 -6.88
N HIS A 92 5.87 4.91 -6.11
CA HIS A 92 7.25 4.88 -5.62
C HIS A 92 8.28 4.73 -6.75
N SER A 93 7.97 3.95 -7.80
CA SER A 93 8.85 3.88 -8.98
C SER A 93 8.99 5.23 -9.69
N LEU A 94 7.92 6.02 -9.78
CA LEU A 94 7.97 7.36 -10.38
C LEU A 94 8.76 8.34 -9.51
N LEU A 95 8.64 8.24 -8.18
CA LEU A 95 9.48 9.03 -7.26
C LEU A 95 10.96 8.67 -7.44
N GLU A 96 11.31 7.37 -7.50
CA GLU A 96 12.69 6.93 -7.73
C GLU A 96 13.25 7.47 -9.07
N GLU A 97 12.45 7.42 -10.13
CA GLU A 97 12.79 8.01 -11.43
C GLU A 97 12.99 9.54 -11.33
N ALA A 98 12.14 10.23 -10.57
CA ALA A 98 12.23 11.67 -10.34
C ALA A 98 13.47 12.05 -9.52
N GLU A 99 13.85 11.25 -8.52
CA GLU A 99 15.07 11.43 -7.73
C GLU A 99 16.32 11.27 -8.60
N LYS A 100 16.37 10.22 -9.44
CA LYS A 100 17.48 10.01 -10.38
C LYS A 100 17.65 11.16 -11.38
N LYS A 101 16.56 11.83 -11.73
CA LYS A 101 16.57 13.01 -12.62
C LYS A 101 16.79 14.34 -11.89
N GLY A 102 16.92 14.33 -10.55
CA GLY A 102 17.06 15.53 -9.74
C GLY A 102 15.81 16.42 -9.69
N ILE A 103 14.64 15.88 -10.06
CA ILE A 103 13.36 16.60 -10.10
C ILE A 103 12.70 16.62 -8.72
N TYR A 104 12.92 15.57 -7.94
CA TYR A 104 12.41 15.39 -6.58
C TYR A 104 13.55 14.98 -5.65
N THR A 105 13.48 15.39 -4.39
CA THR A 105 14.39 14.92 -3.33
C THR A 105 13.59 14.64 -2.07
N ILE A 106 13.91 13.56 -1.35
CA ILE A 106 13.31 13.29 -0.04
C ILE A 106 13.77 14.35 0.99
N GLY A 107 14.95 14.94 0.80
CA GLY A 107 15.45 16.09 1.57
C GLY A 107 15.72 15.84 3.06
N TYR A 108 15.47 14.65 3.62
CA TYR A 108 15.60 14.44 5.07
C TYR A 108 17.03 14.58 5.60
N LYS A 109 18.04 14.31 4.75
CA LYS A 109 19.47 14.48 5.08
C LYS A 109 19.93 15.93 5.08
N GLU A 110 19.13 16.84 4.54
CA GLU A 110 19.45 18.27 4.53
C GLU A 110 19.22 18.90 5.92
N PHE A 111 18.52 18.19 6.81
CA PHE A 111 18.16 18.66 8.15
C PHE A 111 18.82 17.77 9.22
N PRO A 112 19.93 18.20 9.84
CA PRO A 112 20.69 17.36 10.78
C PRO A 112 19.86 16.78 11.94
N GLU A 113 18.89 17.54 12.45
CA GLU A 113 17.99 17.08 13.50
C GLU A 113 17.10 15.92 13.05
N LEU A 114 16.60 15.98 11.80
CA LEU A 114 15.77 14.93 11.23
C LEU A 114 16.60 13.70 10.85
N GLU A 115 17.82 13.89 10.34
CA GLU A 115 18.74 12.80 10.04
C GLU A 115 19.13 12.05 11.32
N ALA A 116 19.53 12.76 12.38
CA ALA A 116 19.86 12.16 13.67
C ALA A 116 18.67 11.41 14.29
N LEU A 117 17.46 11.99 14.21
CA LEU A 117 16.24 11.32 14.66
C LEU A 117 15.94 10.06 13.82
N THR A 118 16.15 10.12 12.51
CA THR A 118 15.96 8.98 11.61
C THR A 118 16.90 7.83 11.96
N GLU A 119 18.18 8.13 12.21
CA GLU A 119 19.15 7.11 12.63
C GLU A 119 18.81 6.51 13.99
N LYS A 120 18.34 7.32 14.94
CA LYS A 120 17.81 6.81 16.22
C LYS A 120 16.62 5.88 16.01
N ILE A 121 15.63 6.26 15.20
CA ILE A 121 14.45 5.42 14.92
C ILE A 121 14.87 4.10 14.28
N ARG A 122 15.76 4.12 13.28
CA ARG A 122 16.24 2.92 12.59
C ARG A 122 16.97 1.97 13.53
N ASN A 123 17.94 2.47 14.28
CA ASN A 123 18.85 1.63 15.06
C ASN A 123 18.28 1.24 16.42
N ASP A 124 17.66 2.18 17.14
CA ASP A 124 17.19 1.94 18.51
C ASP A 124 15.76 1.39 18.60
N TYR A 125 14.96 1.57 17.55
CA TYR A 125 13.57 1.12 17.56
C TYR A 125 13.33 0.05 16.51
N LEU A 126 13.56 0.31 15.22
CA LEU A 126 13.23 -0.66 14.18
C LEU A 126 14.09 -1.94 14.30
N LYS A 127 15.42 -1.79 14.35
CA LYS A 127 16.35 -2.91 14.46
C LYS A 127 16.21 -3.65 15.78
N LYS A 128 16.25 -2.95 16.91
CA LYS A 128 16.10 -3.57 18.25
C LYS A 128 14.75 -4.28 18.41
N ASN A 129 13.66 -3.69 17.93
CA ASN A 129 12.35 -4.38 17.92
C ASN A 129 12.37 -5.61 17.01
N GLY A 130 13.04 -5.55 15.85
CA GLY A 130 13.24 -6.72 14.98
C GLY A 130 13.94 -7.88 15.69
N VAL A 131 14.98 -7.60 16.48
CA VAL A 131 15.68 -8.60 17.30
C VAL A 131 14.74 -9.18 18.35
N LEU A 132 14.12 -8.31 19.15
CA LEU A 132 13.21 -8.71 20.22
C LEU A 132 12.05 -9.57 19.72
N MET A 133 11.46 -9.21 18.58
CA MET A 133 10.35 -9.97 18.00
C MET A 133 10.79 -11.30 17.41
N LYS A 134 12.05 -11.44 17.00
CA LYS A 134 12.63 -12.71 16.57
C LYS A 134 12.83 -13.65 17.75
N GLU A 135 13.38 -13.15 18.85
CA GLU A 135 13.54 -13.89 20.11
C GLU A 135 12.18 -14.30 20.69
N PHE A 136 11.24 -13.37 20.75
CA PHE A 136 9.88 -13.62 21.18
C PHE A 136 9.19 -14.70 20.34
N GLY A 137 9.37 -14.66 19.02
CA GLY A 137 8.87 -15.71 18.12
C GLY A 137 9.46 -17.09 18.41
N ALA A 138 10.74 -17.18 18.83
CA ALA A 138 11.37 -18.43 19.22
C ALA A 138 10.78 -18.98 20.53
N LEU A 139 10.58 -18.11 21.53
CA LEU A 139 9.93 -18.48 22.79
C LEU A 139 8.49 -18.98 22.60
N LEU A 140 7.74 -18.40 21.66
CA LEU A 140 6.40 -18.89 21.31
C LEU A 140 6.44 -20.30 20.70
N MET A 141 7.47 -20.62 19.93
CA MET A 141 7.66 -21.97 19.37
C MET A 141 7.98 -22.98 20.47
N GLU A 142 8.88 -22.63 21.40
CA GLU A 142 9.18 -23.46 22.58
C GLU A 142 7.93 -23.66 23.46
N ALA A 143 7.18 -22.59 23.73
CA ALA A 143 5.93 -22.67 24.50
C ALA A 143 4.91 -23.60 23.82
N ARG A 144 4.86 -23.62 22.48
CA ARG A 144 4.00 -24.54 21.72
C ARG A 144 4.42 -26.00 21.91
N GLU A 145 5.72 -26.29 21.90
CA GLU A 145 6.25 -27.64 22.16
C GLU A 145 5.93 -28.10 23.59
N LEU A 146 6.09 -27.21 24.58
CA LEU A 146 5.73 -27.49 25.97
C LEU A 146 4.22 -27.71 26.15
N CYS A 147 3.38 -26.89 25.50
CA CYS A 147 1.94 -27.09 25.52
C CYS A 147 1.56 -28.47 24.95
N LEU A 148 2.18 -28.87 23.83
CA LEU A 148 1.98 -30.20 23.25
C LEU A 148 2.42 -31.31 24.21
N LYS A 149 3.60 -31.18 24.83
CA LYS A 149 4.16 -32.16 25.77
C LYS A 149 3.25 -32.39 26.99
N TYR A 150 2.67 -31.32 27.54
CA TYR A 150 1.85 -31.38 28.75
C TYR A 150 0.34 -31.42 28.47
N ASN A 151 -0.07 -31.65 27.22
CA ASN A 151 -1.48 -31.67 26.80
C ASN A 151 -2.25 -30.39 27.17
N VAL A 152 -1.57 -29.25 27.16
CA VAL A 152 -2.17 -27.92 27.34
C VAL A 152 -2.59 -27.37 25.99
N ARG A 153 -3.80 -26.78 25.93
CA ARG A 153 -4.30 -26.16 24.69
C ARG A 153 -3.51 -24.87 24.38
N TYR A 154 -2.68 -24.91 23.34
CA TYR A 154 -1.85 -23.76 22.95
C TYR A 154 -2.68 -22.51 22.63
N GLU A 155 -3.86 -22.66 22.04
CA GLU A 155 -4.74 -21.52 21.76
C GLU A 155 -5.20 -20.79 23.04
N ASP A 156 -5.53 -21.53 24.11
CA ASP A 156 -5.89 -20.91 25.39
C ASP A 156 -4.69 -20.24 26.03
N TYR A 157 -3.50 -20.83 25.90
CA TYR A 157 -2.25 -20.23 26.35
C TYR A 157 -1.98 -18.89 25.64
N ILE A 158 -2.15 -18.83 24.31
CA ILE A 158 -2.00 -17.59 23.54
C ILE A 158 -3.07 -16.56 23.92
N ASP A 159 -4.35 -16.95 23.92
CA ASP A 159 -5.46 -16.01 24.02
C ASP A 159 -5.69 -15.51 25.45
N ARG A 160 -5.53 -16.38 26.45
CA ARG A 160 -5.94 -16.10 27.83
C ARG A 160 -4.78 -15.88 28.78
N VAL A 161 -3.67 -16.59 28.59
CA VAL A 161 -2.48 -16.44 29.44
C VAL A 161 -1.61 -15.30 28.93
N LEU A 162 -1.22 -15.34 27.65
CA LEU A 162 -0.39 -14.30 27.04
C LEU A 162 -1.20 -13.10 26.52
N GLN A 163 -2.51 -13.25 26.35
CA GLN A 163 -3.42 -12.20 25.89
C GLN A 163 -3.01 -11.63 24.51
N LEU A 164 -2.59 -12.50 23.60
CA LEU A 164 -2.10 -12.12 22.29
C LEU A 164 -3.10 -12.45 21.19
N PRO A 165 -3.25 -11.57 20.18
CA PRO A 165 -3.91 -11.96 18.94
C PRO A 165 -3.15 -13.12 18.29
N ARG A 166 -3.84 -14.23 18.00
CA ARG A 166 -3.26 -15.42 17.37
C ARG A 166 -2.47 -15.12 16.09
N ASN A 167 -2.94 -14.15 15.29
CA ASN A 167 -2.26 -13.73 14.07
C ASN A 167 -0.89 -13.08 14.34
N SER A 168 -0.77 -12.31 15.43
CA SER A 168 0.50 -11.70 15.86
C SER A 168 1.48 -12.77 16.34
N ALA A 169 1.01 -13.70 17.19
CA ALA A 169 1.83 -14.83 17.65
C ALA A 169 2.32 -15.69 16.48
N LYS A 170 1.44 -16.02 15.53
CA LYS A 170 1.78 -16.77 14.32
C LYS A 170 2.77 -16.03 13.42
N ALA A 171 2.67 -14.70 13.33
CA ALA A 171 3.60 -13.90 12.55
C ALA A 171 5.00 -13.88 13.19
N ALA A 172 5.09 -13.65 14.50
CA ALA A 172 6.35 -13.69 15.25
C ALA A 172 7.04 -15.06 15.15
N ALA A 173 6.29 -16.15 15.37
CA ALA A 173 6.79 -17.51 15.21
C ALA A 173 7.27 -17.83 13.78
N ARG A 174 6.62 -17.27 12.76
CA ARG A 174 7.08 -17.44 11.37
C ARG A 174 8.38 -16.69 11.12
N VAL A 175 8.50 -15.48 11.66
CA VAL A 175 9.71 -14.65 11.54
C VAL A 175 10.92 -15.31 12.20
N SER A 176 10.74 -15.90 13.39
CA SER A 176 11.81 -16.62 14.09
C SER A 176 12.26 -17.89 13.36
N ALA A 177 11.34 -18.55 12.65
CA ALA A 177 11.60 -19.79 11.91
C ALA A 177 12.39 -19.61 10.59
N VAL A 178 12.67 -18.38 10.16
CA VAL A 178 13.41 -18.11 8.92
C VAL A 178 14.63 -17.23 9.17
N ASN A 179 15.63 -17.38 8.31
CA ASN A 179 16.77 -16.46 8.32
C ASN A 179 16.38 -15.14 7.63
N VAL A 180 16.14 -14.12 8.44
CA VAL A 180 15.89 -12.73 8.02
C VAL A 180 16.67 -11.78 8.94
N THR A 181 17.21 -10.70 8.37
CA THR A 181 17.91 -9.66 9.13
C THR A 181 16.93 -8.80 9.96
N PRO A 182 17.24 -8.50 11.22
CA PRO A 182 16.50 -7.51 12.02
C PRO A 182 16.63 -6.07 11.51
N ASP A 183 17.62 -5.77 10.67
CA ASP A 183 17.91 -4.40 10.20
C ASP A 183 16.74 -3.78 9.42
N VAL A 184 15.91 -4.61 8.79
CA VAL A 184 14.71 -4.15 8.06
C VAL A 184 13.53 -3.84 8.98
N GLY A 185 13.62 -4.16 10.28
CA GLY A 185 12.55 -4.02 11.26
C GLY A 185 11.45 -5.09 11.14
N TYR A 186 10.71 -5.30 12.25
CA TYR A 186 9.76 -6.41 12.38
C TYR A 186 8.66 -6.44 11.29
N GLU A 187 8.14 -5.28 10.89
CA GLU A 187 7.09 -5.21 9.87
C GLU A 187 7.55 -5.75 8.51
N ASN A 188 8.77 -5.41 8.10
CA ASN A 188 9.35 -5.93 6.86
C ASN A 188 9.78 -7.39 7.02
N MET A 189 10.26 -7.81 8.20
CA MET A 189 10.54 -9.22 8.48
C MET A 189 9.30 -10.10 8.25
N LYS A 190 8.08 -9.62 8.58
CA LYS A 190 6.84 -10.36 8.28
C LYS A 190 6.61 -10.57 6.78
N ILE A 191 6.97 -9.58 5.95
CA ILE A 191 6.89 -9.67 4.49
C ILE A 191 7.89 -10.72 4.00
N LEU A 192 9.15 -10.64 4.44
CA LEU A 192 10.19 -11.59 4.07
C LEU A 192 9.85 -13.03 4.51
N ALA A 193 9.35 -13.20 5.73
CA ALA A 193 8.95 -14.49 6.26
C ALA A 193 7.76 -15.12 5.52
N ALA A 194 6.95 -14.33 4.79
CA ALA A 194 5.88 -14.85 3.95
C ALA A 194 6.39 -15.44 2.61
N ILE A 195 7.61 -15.08 2.19
CA ILE A 195 8.25 -15.62 0.98
C ILE A 195 8.82 -17.01 1.32
N LYS A 196 8.31 -18.06 0.67
CA LYS A 196 8.69 -19.46 0.95
C LYS A 196 10.11 -19.78 0.46
N ASP A 197 10.43 -19.32 -0.74
CA ASP A 197 11.68 -19.55 -1.43
C ASP A 197 12.83 -18.75 -0.77
N PRO A 198 13.90 -19.42 -0.28
CA PRO A 198 15.01 -18.74 0.41
C PRO A 198 15.77 -17.74 -0.46
N GLU A 199 15.99 -18.04 -1.74
CA GLU A 199 16.73 -17.15 -2.64
C GLU A 199 15.91 -15.90 -2.95
N LYS A 200 14.62 -16.08 -3.26
CA LYS A 200 13.70 -14.95 -3.44
C LYS A 200 13.56 -14.11 -2.17
N ARG A 201 13.58 -14.75 -0.99
CA ARG A 201 13.56 -14.03 0.29
C ARG A 201 14.82 -13.18 0.47
N LYS A 202 15.99 -13.73 0.15
CA LYS A 202 17.26 -13.00 0.22
C LYS A 202 17.25 -11.80 -0.74
N ASN A 203 16.80 -11.98 -1.98
CA ASN A 203 16.68 -10.89 -2.94
C ASN A 203 15.70 -9.80 -2.43
N ALA A 204 14.58 -10.20 -1.81
CA ALA A 204 13.65 -9.26 -1.20
C ALA A 204 14.26 -8.49 -0.02
N GLU A 205 15.12 -9.13 0.77
CA GLU A 205 15.86 -8.48 1.84
C GLU A 205 16.86 -7.45 1.29
N GLU A 206 17.54 -7.75 0.19
CA GLU A 206 18.44 -6.82 -0.49
C GLU A 206 17.70 -5.61 -1.07
N CYS A 207 16.47 -5.79 -1.58
CA CYS A 207 15.64 -4.68 -2.02
C CYS A 207 15.37 -3.67 -0.88
N PHE A 208 15.16 -4.14 0.36
CA PHE A 208 15.00 -3.23 1.50
C PHE A 208 16.31 -2.58 1.93
N THR A 209 17.37 -3.38 2.05
CA THR A 209 18.61 -2.96 2.74
C THR A 209 19.58 -2.22 1.83
N LYS A 210 19.67 -2.60 0.54
CA LYS A 210 20.61 -2.03 -0.42
C LYS A 210 19.94 -1.03 -1.35
N GLU A 211 18.76 -1.37 -1.87
CA GLU A 211 18.04 -0.54 -2.85
C GLU A 211 17.10 0.49 -2.19
N GLY A 212 16.78 0.32 -0.89
CA GLY A 212 15.90 1.25 -0.17
C GLY A 212 14.44 1.21 -0.62
N LYS A 213 14.00 0.11 -1.24
CA LYS A 213 12.64 -0.04 -1.77
C LYS A 213 11.57 -0.02 -0.68
N SER A 214 10.41 0.54 -1.01
CA SER A 214 9.25 0.53 -0.14
C SER A 214 8.67 -0.89 0.03
N PRO A 215 7.91 -1.15 1.11
CA PRO A 215 7.24 -2.43 1.32
C PRO A 215 6.33 -2.86 0.16
N ASP A 216 5.70 -1.91 -0.52
CA ASP A 216 4.77 -2.21 -1.61
C ASP A 216 5.47 -2.51 -2.92
N GLU A 217 6.63 -1.89 -3.19
CA GLU A 217 7.51 -2.28 -4.30
C GLU A 217 8.06 -3.69 -4.11
N VAL A 218 8.53 -4.04 -2.91
CA VAL A 218 9.00 -5.40 -2.62
C VAL A 218 7.85 -6.40 -2.80
N LYS A 219 6.66 -6.13 -2.24
CA LYS A 219 5.50 -7.02 -2.45
C LYS A 219 5.13 -7.17 -3.93
N ALA A 220 5.22 -6.11 -4.74
CA ALA A 220 4.89 -6.16 -6.16
C ALA A 220 5.80 -7.13 -6.94
N VAL A 221 7.10 -7.19 -6.59
CA VAL A 221 8.07 -8.10 -7.21
C VAL A 221 7.79 -9.57 -6.84
N PHE A 222 7.54 -9.86 -5.56
CA PHE A 222 7.46 -11.24 -5.07
C PHE A 222 6.05 -11.81 -4.99
N LYS A 223 5.03 -10.96 -5.12
CA LYS A 223 3.63 -11.34 -5.21
C LYS A 223 2.99 -10.60 -6.39
N PRO A 224 3.43 -10.87 -7.63
CA PRO A 224 2.84 -10.25 -8.80
C PRO A 224 1.34 -10.59 -8.83
N LEU A 225 0.51 -9.58 -9.11
CA LEU A 225 -0.90 -9.84 -9.40
C LEU A 225 -0.96 -10.78 -10.60
N PRO A 226 -1.78 -11.84 -10.56
CA PRO A 226 -1.94 -12.70 -11.73
C PRO A 226 -2.36 -11.83 -12.92
N LYS A 227 -1.69 -12.00 -14.07
CA LYS A 227 -2.13 -11.41 -15.33
C LYS A 227 -3.48 -12.04 -15.68
N GLU A 228 -4.55 -11.39 -15.27
CA GLU A 228 -5.91 -11.82 -15.58
C GLU A 228 -6.25 -11.35 -16.99
N ASP A 229 -6.69 -12.30 -17.83
CA ASP A 229 -7.15 -12.02 -19.18
C ASP A 229 -8.30 -10.96 -19.16
N PRO A 230 -8.27 -9.93 -20.01
CA PRO A 230 -9.27 -8.86 -20.02
C PRO A 230 -10.71 -9.37 -20.09
N LEU A 231 -10.98 -10.42 -20.88
CA LEU A 231 -12.31 -11.00 -21.00
C LEU A 231 -12.73 -11.67 -19.69
N SER A 232 -11.85 -12.46 -19.07
CA SER A 232 -12.09 -13.07 -17.75
C SER A 232 -12.41 -12.02 -16.68
N ARG A 233 -11.66 -10.91 -16.66
CA ARG A 233 -11.90 -9.77 -15.76
C ARG A 233 -13.29 -9.17 -15.98
N MET A 234 -13.67 -8.91 -17.23
CA MET A 234 -14.98 -8.35 -17.56
C MET A 234 -16.13 -9.29 -17.22
N LEU A 235 -15.97 -10.61 -17.41
CA LEU A 235 -16.97 -11.61 -17.04
C LEU A 235 -17.19 -11.67 -15.52
N LYS A 236 -16.11 -11.62 -14.73
CA LYS A 236 -16.21 -11.55 -13.27
C LYS A 236 -16.90 -10.27 -12.80
N GLU A 237 -16.57 -9.14 -13.41
CA GLU A 237 -17.21 -7.86 -13.07
C GLU A 237 -18.68 -7.84 -13.45
N LYS A 238 -19.04 -8.35 -14.64
CA LYS A 238 -20.44 -8.55 -15.05
C LYS A 238 -21.20 -9.37 -14.01
N LYS A 239 -20.66 -10.53 -13.62
CA LYS A 239 -21.27 -11.41 -12.61
C LYS A 239 -21.44 -10.72 -11.26
N ARG A 240 -20.45 -9.91 -10.84
CA ARG A 240 -20.52 -9.14 -9.61
C ARG A 240 -21.63 -8.08 -9.66
N ILE A 241 -21.76 -7.38 -10.78
CA ILE A 241 -22.83 -6.40 -11.00
C ILE A 241 -24.19 -7.09 -11.00
N GLU A 242 -24.34 -8.23 -11.69
CA GLU A 242 -25.57 -9.02 -11.70
C GLU A 242 -26.00 -9.44 -10.29
N ASN A 243 -25.05 -9.95 -9.48
CA ASN A 243 -25.31 -10.29 -8.08
C ASN A 243 -25.72 -9.07 -7.25
N THR A 244 -25.11 -7.91 -7.52
CA THR A 244 -25.44 -6.66 -6.83
C THR A 244 -26.85 -6.18 -7.20
N ILE A 245 -27.21 -6.25 -8.48
CA ILE A 245 -28.56 -5.93 -8.97
C ILE A 245 -29.59 -6.84 -8.31
N ALA A 246 -29.34 -8.16 -8.27
CA ALA A 246 -30.26 -9.10 -7.63
C ALA A 246 -30.47 -8.77 -6.14
N LYS A 247 -29.38 -8.49 -5.42
CA LYS A 247 -29.45 -8.09 -4.01
C LYS A 247 -30.23 -6.78 -3.80
N LEU A 248 -30.02 -5.78 -4.67
CA LEU A 248 -30.71 -4.51 -4.59
C LEU A 248 -32.20 -4.64 -4.94
N LYS A 249 -32.56 -5.50 -5.90
CA LYS A 249 -33.96 -5.81 -6.23
C LYS A 249 -34.68 -6.46 -5.05
N ASN A 250 -34.08 -7.48 -4.43
CA ASN A 250 -34.66 -8.11 -3.25
C ASN A 250 -34.84 -7.10 -2.11
N ARG A 251 -33.85 -6.22 -1.90
CA ARG A 251 -33.96 -5.17 -0.88
C ARG A 251 -35.06 -4.15 -1.18
N LEU A 252 -35.26 -3.81 -2.46
CA LEU A 252 -36.35 -2.93 -2.88
C LEU A 252 -37.70 -3.58 -2.60
N GLU A 253 -37.87 -4.86 -2.95
CA GLU A 253 -39.08 -5.63 -2.69
C GLU A 253 -39.40 -5.74 -1.18
N GLU A 254 -38.39 -5.94 -0.33
CA GLU A 254 -38.55 -5.88 1.13
C GLU A 254 -39.11 -4.53 1.61
N ILE A 255 -38.60 -3.43 1.04
CA ILE A 255 -39.04 -2.06 1.37
C ILE A 255 -40.46 -1.83 0.87
N GLU A 256 -40.78 -2.23 -0.36
CA GLU A 256 -42.13 -2.11 -0.94
C GLU A 256 -43.17 -2.91 -0.14
N ASN A 257 -42.81 -4.12 0.31
CA ASN A 257 -43.63 -4.93 1.20
C ASN A 257 -43.81 -4.31 2.60
N THR A 258 -42.81 -3.56 3.07
CA THR A 258 -42.92 -2.85 4.35
C THR A 258 -43.82 -1.63 4.19
N LEU A 259 -43.63 -0.84 3.14
CA LEU A 259 -44.44 0.33 2.81
C LEU A 259 -45.91 -0.05 2.64
N SER A 260 -46.21 -1.12 1.91
CA SER A 260 -47.59 -1.57 1.69
C SER A 260 -48.30 -1.97 2.98
N ARG A 261 -47.57 -2.56 3.94
CA ARG A 261 -48.08 -2.87 5.29
C ARG A 261 -48.34 -1.61 6.10
N GLU A 262 -47.47 -0.61 6.04
CA GLU A 262 -47.63 0.64 6.78
C GLU A 262 -48.71 1.56 6.18
N THR A 263 -48.93 1.54 4.86
CA THR A 263 -50.00 2.32 4.20
C THR A 263 -51.38 1.67 4.23
N SER A 264 -51.48 0.42 4.70
CA SER A 264 -52.74 -0.32 4.83
C SER A 264 -53.31 -0.31 6.26
N ASN A 265 -52.66 0.39 7.19
CA ASN A 265 -53.17 0.77 8.52
C ASN A 265 -53.59 2.24 8.51
#